data_AF-A0AAW9BQX3-F1
#
_entry.id   AF-A0AAW9BQX3-F1
#
_cell.length_a   1.000
_cell.length_b   1.000
_cell.length_c   1.000
_cell.angle_alpha   90.00
_cell.angle_beta   90.00
_cell.angle_gamma   90.00
#
_symmetry.space_group_name_H-M   'P 1'
#
loop_
_entity.id
_entity.type
_entity.pdbx_description
1 polymer ?
#
loop_
_entity_poly.entity_id
_entity_poly.type
_entity_poly.pdbx_seq_one_letter_code
_entity_poly.pdbx_strand_id
1 'polypeptide(L)'
;SGFEMLVNNFSAGIIGMLCAILAFFLIGPFVKVLSGALAAGVNFLVSAHLLPLTSIFVEPAKILFLNNAINHGIFSPLGIQQASETGQSIFFLIEANPGPGLGILLAYMVFGKGTARQTAGGASIIHFFGGIHEIYFPYILMNPRLILAAIAGGMTGVFVLTMFNAGIVSPASP
;
A
#
# COMPACT_ATOMS: atom_id res chain seq x y z
N SER A 1 38.25 -25.58 -6.17
CA SER A 1 37.97 -24.14 -5.92
C SER A 1 36.94 -23.59 -6.91
N GLY A 2 37.25 -23.33 -8.19
CA GLY A 2 36.27 -22.74 -9.13
C GLY A 2 35.07 -23.63 -9.52
N PHE A 3 35.30 -24.92 -9.79
CA PHE A 3 34.24 -25.85 -10.17
C PHE A 3 33.24 -26.12 -9.02
N GLU A 4 33.73 -26.19 -7.79
CA GLU A 4 32.92 -26.39 -6.58
C GLU A 4 32.02 -25.18 -6.30
N MET A 5 32.52 -23.96 -6.53
CA MET A 5 31.72 -22.74 -6.47
C MET A 5 30.64 -22.71 -7.56
N LEU A 6 30.94 -23.22 -8.76
CA LEU A 6 29.98 -23.33 -9.85
C LEU A 6 28.85 -24.32 -9.52
N VAL A 7 29.19 -25.50 -8.99
CA VAL A 7 28.21 -26.49 -8.54
C VAL A 7 27.36 -25.95 -7.40
N ASN A 8 27.95 -25.27 -6.42
CA ASN A 8 27.21 -24.70 -5.28
C ASN A 8 26.22 -23.62 -5.73
N ASN A 9 26.63 -22.69 -6.60
CA ASN A 9 25.75 -21.63 -7.09
C ASN A 9 24.62 -22.17 -7.97
N PHE A 10 24.91 -23.11 -8.88
CA PHE A 10 23.87 -23.73 -9.71
C PHE A 10 22.89 -24.58 -8.88
N SER A 11 23.40 -25.34 -7.91
CA SER A 11 22.55 -26.15 -7.02
C SER A 11 21.65 -25.28 -6.15
N ALA A 12 22.19 -24.19 -5.56
CA ALA A 12 21.40 -23.22 -4.82
C ALA A 12 20.35 -22.54 -5.69
N GLY A 13 20.68 -22.23 -6.95
CA GLY A 13 19.73 -21.68 -7.93
C GLY A 13 18.58 -22.64 -8.24
N ILE A 14 18.87 -23.92 -8.49
CA ILE A 14 17.86 -24.95 -8.78
C ILE A 14 16.96 -25.20 -7.57
N ILE A 15 17.56 -25.32 -6.37
CA ILE A 15 16.79 -25.49 -5.12
C ILE A 15 15.93 -24.25 -4.87
N GLY A 16 16.49 -23.05 -5.02
CA GLY A 16 15.75 -21.79 -4.89
C GLY A 16 14.56 -21.70 -5.86
N MET A 17 14.75 -22.13 -7.12
CA MET A 17 13.68 -22.20 -8.12
C MET A 17 12.56 -23.15 -7.68
N LEU A 18 12.90 -24.37 -7.24
CA LEU A 18 11.91 -25.35 -6.77
C LEU A 18 11.15 -24.84 -5.54
N CYS A 19 11.85 -24.26 -4.58
CA CYS A 19 11.24 -23.64 -3.40
C CYS A 19 10.31 -22.49 -3.79
N ALA A 20 10.69 -21.64 -4.74
CA ALA A 20 9.85 -20.54 -5.21
C ALA A 20 8.57 -21.04 -5.89
N ILE A 21 8.65 -22.07 -6.73
CA ILE A 21 7.49 -22.71 -7.37
C ILE A 21 6.53 -23.26 -6.30
N LEU A 22 7.06 -24.02 -5.33
CA LEU A 22 6.25 -24.57 -4.24
C LEU A 22 5.60 -23.47 -3.39
N ALA A 23 6.36 -22.44 -3.02
CA ALA A 23 5.84 -21.30 -2.28
C ALA A 23 4.73 -20.59 -3.05
N PHE A 24 4.88 -20.41 -4.36
CA PHE A 24 3.84 -19.80 -5.20
C PHE A 24 2.54 -20.61 -5.20
N PHE A 25 2.61 -21.94 -5.36
CA PHE A 25 1.42 -22.79 -5.36
C PHE A 25 0.76 -22.91 -3.99
N LEU A 26 1.52 -22.84 -2.89
CA LEU A 26 0.99 -22.93 -1.53
C LEU A 26 0.44 -21.59 -1.02
N ILE A 27 1.19 -20.50 -1.20
CA ILE A 27 0.88 -19.19 -0.63
C ILE A 27 -0.02 -18.39 -1.57
N GLY A 28 0.15 -18.54 -2.89
CA GLY A 28 -0.60 -17.80 -3.91
C GLY A 28 -2.13 -17.88 -3.74
N PRO A 29 -2.72 -19.08 -3.56
CA PRO A 29 -4.16 -19.21 -3.34
C PRO A 29 -4.64 -18.46 -2.09
N PHE A 30 -3.87 -18.52 -1.00
CA PHE A 30 -4.21 -17.83 0.24
C PHE A 30 -4.19 -16.31 0.06
N VAL A 31 -3.15 -15.77 -0.58
CA VAL A 31 -3.05 -14.33 -0.90
C VAL A 31 -4.18 -13.89 -1.83
N LYS A 32 -4.59 -14.73 -2.78
CA LYS A 32 -5.72 -14.45 -3.68
C LYS A 32 -7.05 -14.40 -2.92
N VAL A 33 -7.30 -15.33 -2.01
CA VAL A 33 -8.52 -15.34 -1.17
C VAL A 33 -8.53 -14.11 -0.26
N LEU A 34 -7.42 -13.80 0.40
CA LEU A 34 -7.30 -12.63 1.26
C LEU A 34 -7.53 -11.33 0.48
N SER A 35 -6.88 -11.18 -0.67
CA SER A 35 -7.06 -10.02 -1.56
C SER A 35 -8.50 -9.89 -2.04
N GLY A 36 -9.15 -11.01 -2.38
CA GLY A 36 -10.56 -11.04 -2.79
C GLY A 36 -11.52 -10.65 -1.66
N ALA A 37 -11.26 -11.08 -0.43
CA ALA A 37 -12.06 -10.71 0.73
C ALA A 37 -11.91 -9.21 1.07
N LEU A 38 -10.68 -8.69 1.04
CA LEU A 38 -10.41 -7.25 1.19
C LEU A 38 -11.13 -6.45 0.10
N ALA A 39 -11.09 -6.93 -1.14
CA ALA A 39 -11.79 -6.32 -2.27
C ALA A 39 -13.30 -6.26 -2.10
N ALA A 40 -13.91 -7.35 -1.65
CA ALA A 40 -15.33 -7.39 -1.35
C ALA A 40 -15.70 -6.40 -0.23
N GLY A 41 -14.88 -6.32 0.84
CA GLY A 41 -15.09 -5.37 1.93
C GLY A 41 -15.03 -3.90 1.49
N VAL A 42 -14.04 -3.55 0.66
CA VAL A 42 -13.93 -2.20 0.09
C VAL A 42 -15.11 -1.90 -0.82
N ASN A 43 -15.47 -2.80 -1.74
CA ASN A 43 -16.61 -2.62 -2.65
C ASN A 43 -17.94 -2.41 -1.90
N PHE A 44 -18.15 -3.14 -0.80
CA PHE A 44 -19.32 -2.96 0.06
C PHE A 44 -19.39 -1.53 0.64
N LEU A 45 -18.28 -1.04 1.20
CA LEU A 45 -18.22 0.30 1.77
C LEU A 45 -18.40 1.40 0.73
N VAL A 46 -17.83 1.20 -0.47
CA VAL A 46 -18.02 2.11 -1.61
C VAL A 46 -19.49 2.18 -2.00
N SER A 47 -20.15 1.03 -2.16
CA SER A 47 -21.57 0.95 -2.52
C SER A 47 -22.48 1.58 -1.45
N ALA A 48 -22.09 1.49 -0.18
CA ALA A 48 -22.77 2.10 0.96
C ALA A 48 -22.48 3.61 1.13
N HIS A 49 -21.71 4.25 0.23
CA HIS A 49 -21.30 5.66 0.32
C HIS A 49 -20.46 5.98 1.57
N LEU A 50 -19.75 4.98 2.12
CA LEU A 50 -18.91 5.09 3.31
C LEU A 50 -17.42 5.13 2.92
N LEU A 51 -17.07 5.95 1.93
CA LEU A 51 -15.72 6.03 1.36
C LEU A 51 -14.61 6.23 2.42
N PRO A 52 -14.74 7.12 3.42
CA PRO A 52 -13.71 7.26 4.45
C PRO A 52 -13.41 5.96 5.19
N LEU A 53 -14.41 5.11 5.44
CA LEU A 53 -14.23 3.85 6.16
C LEU A 53 -13.42 2.81 5.38
N THR A 54 -13.24 2.99 4.07
CA THR A 54 -12.40 2.09 3.26
C THR A 54 -10.96 2.02 3.79
N SER A 55 -10.46 3.08 4.44
CA SER A 55 -9.13 3.12 5.06
C SER A 55 -8.92 2.05 6.14
N ILE A 56 -9.98 1.52 6.77
CA ILE A 56 -9.89 0.40 7.71
C ILE A 56 -9.30 -0.85 7.04
N PHE A 57 -9.56 -1.05 5.75
CA PHE A 57 -9.02 -2.16 4.97
C PHE A 57 -7.79 -1.76 4.15
N VAL A 58 -7.83 -0.57 3.55
CA VAL A 58 -6.77 -0.10 2.64
C VAL A 58 -5.45 0.08 3.37
N GLU A 59 -5.42 0.77 4.52
CA GLU A 59 -4.17 1.09 5.19
C GLU A 59 -3.43 -0.17 5.72
N PRO A 60 -4.10 -1.12 6.40
CA PRO A 60 -3.44 -2.38 6.77
C PRO A 60 -2.96 -3.19 5.56
N ALA A 61 -3.76 -3.24 4.50
CA ALA A 61 -3.40 -3.97 3.30
C ALA A 61 -2.18 -3.37 2.58
N LYS A 62 -2.05 -2.03 2.54
CA LYS A 62 -0.85 -1.36 2.01
C LYS A 62 0.40 -1.81 2.76
N ILE A 63 0.35 -1.79 4.10
CA ILE A 63 1.48 -2.17 4.96
C ILE A 63 1.85 -3.66 4.81
N LEU A 64 0.87 -4.51 4.48
CA LEU A 64 1.07 -5.92 4.14
C LEU A 64 1.47 -6.14 2.66
N PHE A 65 1.83 -5.08 1.94
CA PHE A 65 2.23 -5.10 0.53
C PHE A 65 1.14 -5.64 -0.42
N LEU A 66 -0.13 -5.45 -0.05
CA LEU A 66 -1.30 -5.76 -0.87
C LEU A 66 -1.85 -4.52 -1.61
N ASN A 67 -1.08 -3.43 -1.66
CA ASN A 67 -1.47 -2.18 -2.31
C ASN A 67 -1.81 -2.37 -3.80
N ASN A 68 -1.00 -3.13 -4.55
CA ASN A 68 -1.23 -3.43 -5.96
C ASN A 68 -2.54 -4.20 -6.20
N ALA A 69 -2.86 -5.15 -5.31
CA ALA A 69 -4.10 -5.92 -5.40
C ALA A 69 -5.33 -5.02 -5.21
N ILE A 70 -5.23 -4.05 -4.30
CA ILE A 70 -6.29 -3.07 -4.06
C ILE A 70 -6.40 -2.07 -5.22
N ASN A 71 -5.27 -1.48 -5.61
CA ASN A 71 -5.26 -0.43 -6.62
C ASN A 71 -5.69 -0.96 -8.00
N HIS A 72 -5.05 -2.02 -8.50
CA HIS A 72 -5.39 -2.58 -9.81
C HIS A 72 -6.61 -3.49 -9.80
N GLY A 73 -6.92 -4.14 -8.68
CA GLY A 73 -8.05 -5.07 -8.58
C GLY A 73 -9.39 -4.40 -8.28
N ILE A 74 -9.39 -3.21 -7.66
CA ILE A 74 -10.63 -2.56 -7.17
C ILE A 74 -10.72 -1.12 -7.65
N PHE A 75 -9.79 -0.27 -7.23
CA PHE A 75 -9.92 1.18 -7.42
C PHE A 75 -9.73 1.61 -8.85
N SER A 76 -8.82 0.99 -9.60
CA SER A 76 -8.59 1.29 -11.01
C SER A 76 -9.83 0.99 -11.87
N PRO A 77 -10.45 -0.21 -11.81
CA PRO A 77 -11.70 -0.48 -12.52
C PRO A 77 -12.85 0.48 -12.18
N LEU A 78 -13.10 0.70 -10.88
CA LEU A 78 -14.13 1.63 -10.42
C LEU A 78 -13.85 3.06 -10.87
N GLY A 79 -12.58 3.46 -10.81
CA GLY A 79 -12.14 4.79 -11.20
C GLY A 79 -12.28 5.04 -12.70
N ILE A 80 -11.97 4.06 -13.54
CA ILE A 80 -12.14 4.16 -14.99
C ILE A 80 -13.63 4.31 -15.33
N GLN A 81 -14.48 3.49 -14.71
CA GLN A 81 -15.93 3.57 -14.93
C GLN A 81 -16.47 4.94 -14.52
N GLN A 82 -16.16 5.39 -13.30
CA GLN A 82 -16.62 6.67 -12.79
C GLN A 82 -16.06 7.85 -13.60
N ALA A 83 -14.78 7.82 -13.99
CA ALA A 83 -14.17 8.88 -14.78
C ALA A 83 -14.75 8.95 -16.21
N SER A 84 -15.14 7.82 -16.79
CA SER A 84 -15.83 7.80 -18.08
C SER A 84 -17.23 8.44 -18.03
N GLU A 85 -17.91 8.36 -16.89
CA GLU A 85 -19.27 8.89 -16.71
C GLU A 85 -19.27 10.34 -16.20
N THR A 86 -18.33 10.68 -15.31
CA THR A 86 -18.33 11.96 -14.57
C THR A 86 -17.12 12.85 -14.86
N GLY A 87 -16.19 12.38 -15.70
CA GLY A 87 -14.98 13.11 -16.10
C GLY A 87 -13.83 13.04 -15.09
N GLN A 88 -14.02 12.46 -13.90
CA GLN A 88 -12.98 12.26 -12.90
C GLN A 88 -13.36 11.15 -11.92
N SER A 89 -12.40 10.64 -11.15
CA SER A 89 -12.68 9.72 -10.06
C SER A 89 -11.79 9.95 -8.84
N ILE A 90 -12.43 9.90 -7.67
CA ILE A 90 -11.76 9.88 -6.37
C ILE A 90 -11.01 8.58 -6.12
N PHE A 91 -11.42 7.45 -6.73
CA PHE A 91 -10.83 6.14 -6.49
C PHE A 91 -9.34 6.09 -6.80
N PHE A 92 -8.89 6.87 -7.79
CA PHE A 92 -7.48 6.98 -8.14
C PHE A 92 -6.63 7.72 -7.08
N LEU A 93 -7.27 8.46 -6.17
CA LEU A 93 -6.58 9.25 -5.12
C LEU A 93 -6.54 8.55 -3.76
N ILE A 94 -7.38 7.52 -3.53
CA ILE A 94 -7.50 6.86 -2.22
C ILE A 94 -6.18 6.19 -1.83
N GLU A 95 -5.61 5.38 -2.71
CA GLU A 95 -4.37 4.66 -2.43
C GLU A 95 -3.14 5.57 -2.56
N ALA A 96 -3.15 6.46 -3.56
CA ALA A 96 -2.06 7.39 -3.86
C ALA A 96 -1.86 8.49 -2.80
N ASN A 97 -2.74 8.61 -1.82
CA ASN A 97 -2.66 9.62 -0.77
C ASN A 97 -1.36 9.48 0.07
N PRO A 98 -0.42 10.44 0.01
CA PRO A 98 0.81 10.38 0.78
C PRO A 98 0.64 10.81 2.24
N GLY A 99 -0.49 11.43 2.60
CA GLY A 99 -0.72 12.10 3.87
C GLY A 99 -0.50 11.23 5.11
N PRO A 100 -1.09 10.02 5.20
CA PRO A 100 -0.94 9.16 6.37
C PRO A 100 0.53 8.75 6.60
N GLY A 101 1.21 8.35 5.54
CA GLY A 101 2.62 7.95 5.58
C GLY A 101 3.53 9.10 5.97
N LEU A 102 3.34 10.26 5.34
CA LEU A 102 4.11 11.47 5.67
C LEU A 102 3.89 11.86 7.13
N GLY A 103 2.64 11.91 7.62
CA GLY A 103 2.34 12.25 9.00
C GLY A 103 3.05 11.34 10.01
N ILE A 104 3.13 10.04 9.72
CA ILE A 104 3.86 9.06 10.55
C ILE A 104 5.37 9.33 10.52
N LEU A 105 5.94 9.59 9.35
CA LEU A 105 7.37 9.91 9.22
C LEU A 105 7.72 11.23 9.95
N LEU A 106 6.89 12.26 9.83
CA LEU A 106 7.02 13.51 10.59
C LEU A 106 6.96 13.24 12.11
N ALA A 107 6.03 12.40 12.56
CA ALA A 107 5.94 12.01 13.96
C ALA A 107 7.22 11.28 14.44
N TYR A 108 7.82 10.43 13.61
CA TYR A 108 9.11 9.81 13.93
C TYR A 108 10.28 10.80 13.96
N MET A 109 10.29 11.83 13.10
CA MET A 109 11.33 12.86 13.15
C MET A 109 11.32 13.64 14.47
N VAL A 110 10.13 13.96 14.98
CA VAL A 110 9.98 14.78 16.19
C VAL A 110 10.03 13.92 17.46
N PHE A 111 9.30 12.80 17.49
CA PHE A 111 9.07 11.99 18.70
C PHE A 111 9.74 10.62 18.68
N GLY A 112 10.34 10.21 17.57
CA GLY A 112 11.04 8.93 17.45
C GLY A 112 12.29 8.85 18.32
N LYS A 113 12.87 7.65 18.42
CA LYS A 113 14.11 7.40 19.15
C LYS A 113 15.06 6.52 18.33
N GLY A 114 16.36 6.63 18.61
CA GLY A 114 17.39 5.81 17.98
C GLY A 114 17.46 5.98 16.47
N THR A 115 17.71 4.86 15.78
CA THR A 115 17.86 4.80 14.31
C THR A 115 16.61 5.26 13.57
N ALA A 116 15.41 4.91 14.04
CA ALA A 116 14.16 5.31 13.40
C ALA A 116 14.00 6.84 13.30
N ARG A 117 14.43 7.61 14.32
CA ARG A 117 14.41 9.08 14.23
C ARG A 117 15.42 9.61 13.21
N GLN A 118 16.62 9.03 13.20
CA GLN A 118 17.71 9.46 12.31
C GLN A 118 17.35 9.24 10.84
N THR A 119 16.69 8.14 10.51
CA THR A 119 16.30 7.81 9.14
C THR A 119 15.00 8.48 8.68
N ALA A 120 14.13 8.90 9.61
CA ALA A 120 12.81 9.46 9.30
C ALA A 120 12.86 10.73 8.43
N GLY A 121 13.90 11.57 8.59
CA GLY A 121 14.08 12.77 7.77
C GLY A 121 14.33 12.45 6.30
N GLY A 122 15.30 11.57 6.04
CA GLY A 122 15.57 11.09 4.67
C GLY A 122 14.35 10.36 4.09
N ALA A 123 13.69 9.52 4.89
CA ALA A 123 12.49 8.82 4.47
C ALA A 123 11.35 9.79 4.13
N SER A 124 11.17 10.89 4.87
CA SER A 124 10.15 11.91 4.58
C SER A 124 10.38 12.59 3.24
N ILE A 125 11.64 12.91 2.92
CA ILE A 125 12.01 13.53 1.64
C ILE A 125 11.73 12.57 0.49
N ILE A 126 12.15 11.31 0.61
CA ILE A 126 11.92 10.28 -0.40
C ILE A 126 10.43 10.00 -0.57
N HIS A 127 9.67 9.94 0.53
CA HIS A 127 8.22 9.71 0.51
C HIS A 127 7.50 10.84 -0.22
N PHE A 128 7.80 12.10 0.13
CA PHE A 128 7.05 13.25 -0.38
C PHE A 128 7.48 13.69 -1.78
N PHE A 129 8.79 13.82 -2.01
CA PHE A 129 9.31 14.28 -3.29
C PHE A 129 9.65 13.15 -4.26
N GLY A 130 10.02 11.97 -3.72
CA GLY A 130 10.36 10.81 -4.53
C GLY A 130 9.16 9.93 -4.88
N GLY A 131 7.98 10.18 -4.31
CA GLY A 131 6.76 9.40 -4.60
C GLY A 131 6.77 7.96 -4.08
N ILE A 132 7.81 7.55 -3.34
CA ILE A 132 7.96 6.17 -2.85
C ILE A 132 7.16 6.01 -1.56
N HIS A 133 5.87 5.71 -1.70
CA HIS A 133 4.95 5.64 -0.57
C HIS A 133 5.09 4.35 0.25
N GLU A 134 5.98 3.42 -0.12
CA GLU A 134 6.26 2.21 0.65
C GLU A 134 7.29 2.46 1.77
N ILE A 135 8.05 3.56 1.70
CA ILE A 135 9.18 3.79 2.61
C ILE A 135 8.77 3.96 4.07
N TYR A 136 7.50 4.30 4.34
CA TYR A 136 6.98 4.40 5.71
C TYR A 136 6.49 3.06 6.28
N PHE A 137 6.28 2.01 5.47
CA PHE A 137 5.75 0.73 5.97
C PHE A 137 6.63 0.12 7.07
N PRO A 138 7.97 0.08 6.95
CA PRO A 138 8.82 -0.45 8.00
C PRO A 138 8.66 0.28 9.34
N TYR A 139 8.38 1.59 9.31
CA TYR A 139 8.15 2.38 10.53
C TYR A 139 6.90 1.93 11.26
N ILE A 140 5.83 1.59 10.53
CA ILE A 140 4.63 1.03 11.14
C ILE A 140 4.89 -0.40 11.62
N LEU A 141 5.63 -1.22 10.86
CA LEU A 141 5.97 -2.58 11.27
C LEU A 141 6.84 -2.60 12.55
N MET A 142 7.68 -1.58 12.77
CA MET A 142 8.43 -1.41 14.02
C MET A 142 7.54 -1.07 15.22
N ASN A 143 6.41 -0.39 15.00
CA ASN A 143 5.42 -0.09 16.04
C ASN A 143 3.98 -0.23 15.49
N PRO A 144 3.42 -1.46 15.47
CA PRO A 144 2.16 -1.75 14.80
C PRO A 144 0.94 -0.96 15.29
N ARG A 145 1.02 -0.33 16.47
CA ARG A 145 -0.03 0.58 16.97
C ARG A 145 -0.25 1.78 16.04
N LEU A 146 0.76 2.16 15.26
CA LEU A 146 0.68 3.23 14.26
C LEU A 146 -0.25 2.91 13.09
N ILE A 147 -0.68 1.66 12.92
CA ILE A 147 -1.75 1.32 11.97
C ILE A 147 -3.01 2.13 12.27
N LEU A 148 -3.35 2.36 13.54
CA LEU A 148 -4.51 3.18 13.91
C LEU A 148 -4.36 4.63 13.45
N ALA A 149 -3.14 5.18 13.53
CA ALA A 149 -2.84 6.52 13.03
C ALA A 149 -2.91 6.57 11.49
N ALA A 150 -2.43 5.53 10.80
CA ALA A 150 -2.55 5.41 9.35
C ALA A 150 -4.02 5.36 8.92
N ILE A 151 -4.84 4.53 9.58
CA ILE A 151 -6.29 4.44 9.32
C ILE A 151 -6.95 5.80 9.54
N ALA A 152 -6.75 6.45 10.69
CA ALA A 152 -7.36 7.75 10.98
C ALA A 152 -6.90 8.83 10.00
N GLY A 153 -5.61 8.85 9.63
CA GLY A 153 -5.07 9.75 8.62
C GLY A 153 -5.67 9.50 7.24
N GLY A 154 -5.80 8.23 6.85
CA GLY A 154 -6.41 7.81 5.58
C GLY A 154 -7.88 8.21 5.52
N MET A 155 -8.64 7.92 6.58
CA MET A 155 -10.05 8.31 6.71
C MET A 155 -10.22 9.82 6.55
N THR A 156 -9.36 10.59 7.23
CA THR A 156 -9.37 12.06 7.16
C THR A 156 -9.06 12.54 5.76
N GLY A 157 -8.04 11.97 5.11
CA GLY A 157 -7.68 12.30 3.73
C GLY A 157 -8.81 12.02 2.74
N VAL A 158 -9.41 10.82 2.79
CA VAL A 158 -10.54 10.45 1.92
C VAL A 158 -11.75 11.33 2.20
N PHE A 159 -12.03 11.66 3.45
CA PHE A 159 -13.10 12.57 3.82
C PHE A 159 -12.90 13.96 3.22
N VAL A 160 -11.70 14.52 3.34
CA VAL A 160 -11.34 15.82 2.72
C VAL A 160 -11.49 15.74 1.20
N LEU A 161 -10.96 14.71 0.55
CA LEU A 161 -11.12 14.53 -0.91
C LEU A 161 -12.59 14.50 -1.32
N THR A 162 -13.44 13.80 -0.54
CA THR A 162 -14.89 13.74 -0.78
C THR A 162 -15.55 15.10 -0.60
N MET A 163 -15.18 15.84 0.45
CA MET A 163 -15.73 17.18 0.75
C MET A 163 -15.40 18.20 -0.35
N PHE A 164 -14.21 18.11 -0.95
CA PHE A 164 -13.76 18.99 -2.05
C PHE A 164 -14.09 18.46 -3.44
N ASN A 165 -14.79 17.32 -3.55
CA ASN A 165 -15.10 16.64 -4.82
C ASN A 165 -13.85 16.43 -5.69
N ALA A 166 -12.74 16.05 -5.06
CA ALA A 166 -11.46 15.85 -5.70
C ALA A 166 -11.42 14.51 -6.44
N GLY A 167 -10.98 14.53 -7.69
CA GLY A 167 -10.76 13.35 -8.50
C GLY A 167 -9.76 13.62 -9.62
N ILE A 168 -9.26 12.55 -10.23
CA ILE A 168 -8.40 12.63 -11.43
C ILE A 168 -8.95 11.73 -12.53
N VAL A 169 -8.50 11.94 -13.78
CA VAL A 169 -9.01 11.24 -14.97
C VAL A 169 -8.45 9.83 -15.16
N SER A 170 -7.33 9.53 -14.49
CA SER A 170 -6.58 8.28 -14.62
C SER A 170 -5.83 7.99 -13.32
N PRO A 171 -5.33 6.76 -13.12
CA PRO A 171 -4.41 6.47 -12.01
C PRO A 171 -3.26 7.47 -11.97
N ALA A 172 -2.90 7.93 -10.77
CA ALA A 172 -1.74 8.80 -10.58
C ALA A 172 -0.47 8.04 -10.97
N SER A 173 0.42 8.70 -11.73
CA SER A 173 1.75 8.15 -12.02
C SER A 173 2.54 8.01 -10.71
N PRO A 174 3.35 6.94 -10.55
CA PRO A 174 4.41 6.88 -9.54
C PRO A 174 5.37 8.07 -9.68
#